data_AF-A0A2G4IEM2-F1
#
_entry.id   AF-A0A2G4IEM2-F1
#
_cell.length_a   1.000
_cell.length_b   1.000
_cell.length_c   1.000
_cell.angle_alpha   90.00
_cell.angle_beta   90.00
_cell.angle_gamma   90.00
#
_symmetry.space_group_name_H-M   'P 1'
#
loop_
_entity.id
_entity.type
_entity.pdbx_description
1 polymer ?
#
loop_
_entity_poly.entity_id
_entity_poly.type
_entity_poly.pdbx_seq_one_letter_code
_entity_poly.pdbx_strand_id
1 'polypeptide(L)'
;MRLIPTRINAAWIGTLTDDDLLDIEVRLHERFSVLDQRHRRVAKERYNLMQGPVELIDAWDRWSRVNTAAKGRALVPRVMPKE
;
A
#
# COMPACT_ATOMS: atom_id res chain seq x y z
N MET A 1 6.92 -4.31 -16.68
CA MET A 1 7.10 -4.30 -15.21
C MET A 1 7.81 -3.02 -14.81
N ARG A 2 7.11 -2.04 -14.21
CA ARG A 2 7.74 -0.81 -13.69
C ARG A 2 8.40 -1.07 -12.34
N LEU A 3 9.57 -0.46 -12.14
CA LEU A 3 10.25 -0.42 -10.84
C LEU A 3 9.53 0.56 -9.92
N ILE A 4 9.08 0.09 -8.75
CA ILE A 4 8.48 0.95 -7.73
C ILE A 4 9.63 1.58 -6.93
N PRO A 5 9.78 2.92 -6.93
CA PRO A 5 10.84 3.58 -6.21
C PRO A 5 10.67 3.43 -4.70
N THR A 6 11.78 3.49 -3.97
CA THR A 6 11.78 3.48 -2.49
C THR A 6 11.01 4.66 -1.91
N ARG A 7 10.95 5.79 -2.63
CA ARG A 7 10.16 6.97 -2.26
C ARG A 7 9.03 7.18 -3.27
N ILE A 8 7.81 6.91 -2.85
CA ILE A 8 6.61 7.22 -3.62
C ILE A 8 6.19 8.65 -3.28
N ASN A 9 6.29 9.55 -4.26
CA ASN A 9 5.84 10.92 -4.14
C ASN A 9 4.74 11.23 -5.17
N ALA A 10 4.00 12.32 -4.94
CA ALA A 10 2.89 12.71 -5.81
C ALA A 10 3.33 12.96 -7.26
N ALA A 11 4.57 13.44 -7.47
CA ALA A 11 5.13 13.65 -8.80
C ALA A 11 5.27 12.32 -9.57
N TRP A 12 5.84 11.29 -8.93
CA TRP A 12 5.95 9.96 -9.53
C TRP A 12 4.58 9.32 -9.73
N ILE A 13 3.66 9.45 -8.78
CA ILE A 13 2.30 8.96 -8.97
C ILE A 13 1.62 9.69 -10.15
N GLY A 14 1.88 10.98 -10.32
CA GLY A 14 1.41 11.79 -11.45
C GLY A 14 1.85 11.26 -12.81
N THR A 15 3.00 10.58 -12.91
CA THR A 15 3.49 10.00 -14.17
C THR A 15 2.91 8.61 -14.46
N LEU A 16 2.19 8.00 -13.52
CA LEU A 16 1.54 6.71 -13.72
C LEU A 16 0.24 6.87 -14.51
N THR A 17 -0.01 5.93 -15.42
CA THR A 17 -1.33 5.73 -16.01
C THR A 17 -2.28 5.13 -14.97
N ASP A 18 -3.57 5.15 -15.24
CA ASP A 18 -4.55 4.60 -14.31
C ASP A 18 -4.40 3.09 -14.13
N ASP A 19 -4.04 2.37 -15.20
CA ASP A 19 -3.76 0.93 -15.17
C ASP A 19 -2.49 0.63 -14.34
N ASP A 20 -1.41 1.39 -14.57
CA ASP A 20 -0.19 1.29 -13.76
C ASP A 20 -0.46 1.57 -12.29
N LEU A 21 -1.29 2.59 -12.00
CA LEU A 21 -1.61 2.97 -10.64
C LEU A 21 -2.34 1.85 -9.91
N LEU A 22 -3.29 1.19 -10.58
CA LEU A 22 -4.01 0.03 -10.06
C LEU A 22 -3.11 -1.20 -9.90
N ASP A 23 -2.22 -1.49 -10.85
CA ASP A 23 -1.25 -2.60 -10.72
C ASP A 23 -0.32 -2.38 -9.52
N ILE A 24 0.22 -1.16 -9.40
CA ILE A 24 1.13 -0.79 -8.30
C ILE A 24 0.38 -0.84 -6.96
N GLU A 25 -0.87 -0.38 -6.91
CA GLU A 25 -1.71 -0.41 -5.72
C GLU A 25 -1.91 -1.85 -5.21
N VAL A 26 -2.26 -2.78 -6.11
CA VAL A 26 -2.43 -4.21 -5.79
C VAL A 26 -1.12 -4.79 -5.28
N ARG A 27 0.01 -4.53 -5.94
CA ARG A 27 1.32 -5.08 -5.54
C ARG A 27 1.79 -4.55 -4.19
N LEU A 28 1.55 -3.27 -3.90
CA LEU A 28 1.85 -2.68 -2.60
C LEU A 28 0.93 -3.24 -1.51
N HIS A 29 -0.35 -3.41 -1.81
CA HIS A 29 -1.32 -4.01 -0.91
C HIS A 29 -0.97 -5.46 -0.59
N GLU A 30 -0.58 -6.28 -1.58
CA GLU A 30 -0.13 -7.65 -1.35
C GLU A 30 1.09 -7.69 -0.41
N ARG A 31 2.07 -6.80 -0.64
CA ARG A 31 3.26 -6.73 0.21
C ARG A 31 2.91 -6.29 1.64
N PHE A 32 2.05 -5.29 1.79
CA PHE A 32 1.52 -4.87 3.07
C PHE A 32 0.75 -6.01 3.76
N SER A 33 -0.13 -6.70 3.04
CA SER A 33 -0.95 -7.80 3.56
C SER A 33 -0.11 -8.97 4.07
N VAL A 34 0.97 -9.33 3.36
CA VAL A 34 1.91 -10.37 3.82
C VAL A 34 2.63 -9.94 5.11
N LEU A 35 3.10 -8.69 5.18
CA LEU A 35 3.77 -8.15 6.37
C LEU A 35 2.80 -8.02 7.55
N ASP A 36 1.58 -7.56 7.28
CA ASP A 36 0.49 -7.42 8.24
C ASP A 36 0.10 -8.78 8.81
N GLN A 37 -0.14 -9.77 7.95
CA GLN A 37 -0.46 -11.13 8.37
C GLN A 37 0.67 -11.74 9.20
N ARG A 38 1.93 -11.52 8.81
CA ARG A 38 3.10 -11.96 9.59
C ARG A 38 3.12 -11.29 10.96
N HIS A 39 2.89 -9.98 11.02
CA HIS A 39 2.90 -9.24 12.27
C HIS A 39 1.72 -9.62 13.16
N ARG A 40 0.51 -9.80 12.61
CA ARG A 40 -0.66 -10.32 13.33
C ARG A 40 -0.42 -11.70 13.92
N ARG A 41 0.24 -12.60 13.17
CA ARG A 41 0.59 -13.94 13.70
C ARG A 41 1.55 -13.86 14.89
N VAL A 42 2.50 -12.92 14.85
CA VAL A 42 3.50 -12.75 15.92
C VAL A 42 2.92 -12.00 17.12
N ALA A 43 2.21 -10.89 16.89
CA ALA A 43 1.70 -10.01 17.94
C ALA A 43 0.35 -10.45 18.53
N LYS A 44 -0.42 -11.28 17.81
CA LYS A 44 -1.76 -11.76 18.18
C LYS A 44 -2.66 -10.61 18.66
N GLU A 45 -3.11 -10.66 19.92
CA GLU A 45 -3.99 -9.66 20.55
C GLU A 45 -3.28 -8.32 20.83
N ARG A 46 -1.95 -8.27 20.75
CA ARG A 46 -1.16 -7.03 20.89
C ARG A 46 -0.80 -6.41 19.55
N TYR A 47 -1.43 -6.86 18.46
CA TYR A 47 -1.20 -6.30 17.14
C TYR A 47 -1.53 -4.80 17.16
N ASN A 48 -0.53 -4.00 16.79
CA ASN A 48 -0.73 -2.58 16.54
C ASN A 48 0.15 -2.19 15.35
N LEU A 49 -0.50 -1.77 14.27
CA LEU A 49 0.15 -1.34 13.04
C LEU A 49 1.22 -0.27 13.29
N MET A 50 0.92 0.71 14.15
CA MET A 50 1.84 1.82 14.47
C MET A 50 2.95 1.45 15.45
N GLN A 51 2.92 0.24 16.01
CA GLN A 51 4.00 -0.33 16.83
C GLN A 51 4.68 -1.49 16.11
N GLY A 52 4.33 -1.69 14.83
CA GLY A 52 4.90 -2.72 14.00
C GLY A 52 6.34 -2.41 13.57
N PRO A 53 7.00 -3.38 12.92
CA PRO A 53 8.32 -3.17 12.34
C PRO A 53 8.28 -2.04 11.30
N VAL A 54 9.39 -1.31 11.17
CA VAL A 54 9.53 -0.19 10.21
C VAL A 54 9.13 -0.60 8.79
N GLU A 55 9.41 -1.84 8.39
CA GLU A 55 9.00 -2.38 7.09
C GLU A 55 7.49 -2.45 6.90
N LEU A 56 6.71 -2.76 7.95
CA LEU A 56 5.24 -2.79 7.90
C LEU A 56 4.68 -1.37 7.77
N ILE A 57 5.21 -0.44 8.54
CA ILE A 57 4.80 0.97 8.53
C ILE A 57 5.14 1.62 7.18
N ASP A 58 6.33 1.36 6.65
CA ASP A 58 6.76 1.85 5.33
C ASP A 58 5.93 1.24 4.19
N ALA A 59 5.63 -0.06 4.23
CA ALA A 59 4.75 -0.69 3.25
C ALA A 59 3.32 -0.10 3.29
N TRP A 60 2.80 0.16 4.49
CA TRP A 60 1.49 0.80 4.68
C TRP A 60 1.48 2.26 4.18
N ASP A 61 2.49 3.07 4.51
CA ASP A 61 2.60 4.47 4.04
C ASP A 61 2.64 4.53 2.51
N ARG A 62 3.44 3.66 1.87
CA ARG A 62 3.54 3.56 0.41
C ARG A 62 2.21 3.20 -0.23
N TRP A 63 1.55 2.16 0.26
CA TRP A 63 0.24 1.75 -0.23
C TRP A 63 -0.80 2.86 -0.03
N SER A 64 -0.85 3.47 1.15
CA SER A 64 -1.80 4.54 1.50
C SER A 64 -1.68 5.76 0.57
N ARG A 65 -0.46 6.16 0.21
CA ARG A 65 -0.20 7.22 -0.77
C ARG A 65 -0.77 6.88 -2.16
N VAL A 66 -0.52 5.66 -2.63
CA VAL A 66 -1.03 5.20 -3.93
C VAL A 66 -2.55 5.06 -3.91
N ASN A 67 -3.13 4.52 -2.84
CA ASN A 67 -4.56 4.41 -2.65
C ASN A 67 -5.25 5.78 -2.63
N THR A 68 -4.65 6.76 -1.95
CA THR A 68 -5.14 8.14 -1.91
C THR A 68 -5.11 8.77 -3.30
N ALA A 69 -4.05 8.55 -4.07
CA ALA A 69 -3.97 9.05 -5.44
C ALA A 69 -4.95 8.34 -6.39
N ALA A 70 -5.16 7.03 -6.23
CA ALA A 70 -6.16 6.28 -6.98
C ALA A 70 -7.57 6.83 -6.71
N LYS A 71 -7.92 7.02 -5.43
CA LYS A 71 -9.17 7.68 -5.02
C LYS A 71 -9.29 9.10 -5.57
N GLY A 72 -8.20 9.87 -5.55
CA GLY A 72 -8.15 11.22 -6.12
C GLY A 72 -8.43 11.26 -7.62
N ARG A 73 -8.13 10.17 -8.34
CA ARG A 73 -8.48 9.98 -9.76
C ARG A 73 -9.85 9.32 -9.97
N ALA A 74 -10.64 9.17 -8.90
CA ALA A 74 -11.90 8.42 -8.88
C ALA A 74 -11.76 6.97 -9.38
N LEU A 75 -10.55 6.40 -9.29
CA LEU A 75 -10.30 5.01 -9.61
C LEU A 75 -10.72 4.17 -8.41
N VAL A 76 -11.43 3.08 -8.68
CA VAL A 76 -11.82 2.10 -7.66
C VAL A 76 -10.68 1.10 -7.53
N PRO A 77 -9.83 1.19 -6.47
CA PRO A 77 -8.83 0.16 -6.23
C PRO A 77 -9.52 -1.20 -6.04
N ARG A 78 -8.99 -2.24 -6.70
CA ARG A 78 -9.59 -3.60 -6.67
C ARG A 78 -9.61 -4.21 -5.28
N VAL A 79 -8.79 -3.69 -4.37
CA VAL A 79 -8.68 -4.07 -2.96
C VAL A 79 -9.21 -2.95 -2.09
N MET A 80 -10.51 -2.67 -2.17
CA MET A 80 -11.18 -1.95 -1.08
C MET A 80 -11.26 -2.88 0.14
N PRO A 81 -10.68 -2.52 1.30
CA PRO A 81 -11.04 -3.20 2.54
C PRO A 81 -12.52 -2.93 2.81
N LYS A 82 -13.29 -4.01 2.93
CA LYS A 82 -14.70 -3.96 3.32
C LYS A 82 -14.75 -3.41 4.76
N GLU A 83 -15.54 -2.35 4.94
CA GLU A 83 -15.81 -1.69 6.24
C GLU A 83 -16.16 -2.70 7.35
#